data_AF-A0A7X0D3T5-F1
#
_entry.id   AF-A0A7X0D3T5-F1
#
_cell.length_a   1.000
_cell.length_b   1.000
_cell.length_c   1.000
_cell.angle_alpha   90.00
_cell.angle_beta   90.00
_cell.angle_gamma   90.00
#
_symmetry.space_group_name_H-M   'P 1'
#
loop_
_entity.id
_entity.type
_entity.pdbx_description
1 polymer ?
#
loop_
_entity_poly.entity_id
_entity_poly.type
_entity_poly.pdbx_seq_one_letter_code
_entity_poly.pdbx_strand_id
1 'polypeptide(L)' 'MGSLSIWHWIIILAIVLILFGRGKIPELMSDIGRGIREFRNGVKDD' A
#
# COMPACT_ATOMS: atom_id res chain seq x y z
N MET A 1 19.57 0.54 19.86
CA MET A 1 18.67 1.70 20.05
C MET A 1 18.79 2.68 18.88
N GLY A 2 18.49 2.24 17.65
CA GLY A 2 18.64 3.05 16.43
C GLY A 2 17.68 2.67 15.30
N SER A 3 16.75 1.75 15.58
CA SER A 3 15.76 1.21 14.64
C SER A 3 14.54 2.11 14.41
N LEU A 4 14.50 3.30 15.03
CA LEU A 4 13.35 4.21 15.01
C LEU A 4 13.68 5.59 14.43
N SER A 5 14.80 5.72 13.69
CA SER A 5 15.08 6.97 12.98
C SER A 5 14.14 7.08 11.79
N ILE A 6 13.28 8.10 11.80
CA ILE A 6 12.38 8.48 10.69
C ILE A 6 13.13 8.55 9.35
N TRP A 7 14.41 8.91 9.38
CA TRP A 7 15.29 8.93 8.21
C TRP A 7 15.46 7.59 7.52
N HIS A 8 15.47 6.49 8.28
CA HIS A 8 15.60 5.14 7.71
C HIS A 8 14.35 4.76 6.90
N TRP A 9 13.17 5.09 7.43
CA TRP A 9 11.90 4.84 6.76
C TRP A 9 11.73 5.70 5.50
N ILE A 10 12.20 6.94 5.51
CA ILE A 10 12.18 7.81 4.32
C ILE A 10 13.03 7.21 3.19
N ILE A 11 14.23 6.70 3.50
CA ILE A 11 15.12 6.07 2.51
C ILE A 11 14.48 4.80 1.92
N ILE A 12 13.90 3.95 2.78
CA ILE A 12 13.19 2.74 2.32
C ILE A 12 12.01 3.14 1.42
N LEU A 13 11.21 4.13 1.81
CA LEU A 13 10.08 4.59 1.02
C LEU A 13 10.53 5.13 -0.35
N ALA A 14 11.64 5.87 -0.39
CA ALA A 14 12.22 6.38 -1.62
C ALA A 14 12.65 5.24 -2.57
N ILE A 15 13.31 4.19 -2.05
CA ILE A 15 13.69 3.00 -2.84
C ILE A 15 12.45 2.29 -3.38
N VAL A 16 11.44 2.07 -2.54
CA VAL A 16 10.17 1.44 -2.94
C VAL A 16 9.49 2.25 -4.04
N LEU A 17 9.44 3.58 -3.91
CA LEU A 17 8.87 4.47 -4.92
C LEU A 17 9.61 4.44 -6.26
N ILE A 18 10.94 4.26 -6.25
CA ILE A 18 11.75 4.13 -7.47
C ILE A 18 11.49 2.78 -8.15
N LEU A 19 11.45 1.69 -7.40
CA LEU A 19 11.26 0.34 -7.94
C LEU A 19 9.84 0.12 -8.48
N PHE A 20 8.83 0.60 -7.76
CA PHE A 20 7.42 0.44 -8.16
C PHE A 20 6.94 1.60 -9.04
N GLY A 21 7.55 2.77 -8.96
CA GLY A 21 7.07 3.97 -9.65
C GLY A 21 5.81 4.55 -9.01
N ARG A 22 5.59 5.84 -9.25
CA ARG A 22 4.47 6.60 -8.66
C ARG A 22 3.08 6.13 -9.11
N GLY A 23 2.99 5.41 -10.24
CA GLY A 23 1.72 4.97 -10.83
C GLY A 23 1.26 3.58 -10.37
N LYS A 24 2.18 2.63 -10.15
CA LYS A 24 1.80 1.25 -9.79
C LYS A 24 1.26 1.12 -8.38
N ILE A 25 1.74 1.94 -7.44
CA ILE A 25 1.25 1.90 -6.05
C ILE A 25 -0.24 2.30 -5.97
N PRO A 26 -0.68 3.44 -6.53
CA PRO A 26 -2.11 3.79 -6.59
C PRO A 26 -2.99 2.76 -7.31
N GLU A 27 -2.48 2.17 -8.40
CA GLU A 27 -3.21 1.16 -9.18
C GLU A 27 -3.44 -0.13 -8.37
N LEU A 28 -2.38 -0.68 -7.77
CA LEU A 28 -2.46 -1.82 -6.86
C LEU A 28 -3.39 -1.55 -5.68
N MET A 29 -3.32 -0.35 -5.09
CA MET A 29 -4.19 0.03 -3.97
C MET A 29 -5.65 0.17 -4.40
N SER A 30 -5.92 0.66 -5.61
CA SER A 30 -7.27 0.71 -6.18
C SER A 30 -7.85 -0.69 -6.36
N ASP A 31 -7.07 -1.62 -6.90
CA ASP A 31 -7.53 -2.99 -7.15
C ASP A 31 -7.76 -3.77 -5.86
N ILE A 32 -6.85 -3.62 -4.88
CA ILE A 32 -7.02 -4.17 -3.53
C ILE A 32 -8.26 -3.56 -2.87
N GLY A 33 -8.45 -2.24 -2.98
CA GLY A 33 -9.61 -1.54 -2.41
C GLY A 33 -10.94 -2.01 -3.00
N ARG A 34 -10.99 -2.29 -4.31
CA ARG A 34 -12.16 -2.88 -4.98
C ARG A 34 -12.43 -4.29 -4.46
N GLY A 35 -11.41 -5.15 -4.42
CA GLY A 35 -11.55 -6.52 -3.91
C GLY A 35 -12.02 -6.58 -2.46
N ILE A 36 -11.48 -5.71 -1.58
CA ILE A 36 -11.93 -5.61 -0.18
C ILE A 36 -13.38 -5.12 -0.10
N ARG A 37 -13.78 -4.17 -0.95
CA ARG A 37 -15.15 -3.64 -0.97
C ARG A 37 -16.15 -4.70 -1.42
N GLU A 38 -15.83 -5.44 -2.48
CA GLU A 38 -16.66 -6.56 -2.97
C GLU A 38 -16.74 -7.67 -1.95
N PHE A 39 -15.62 -8.05 -1.32
CA PHE A 39 -15.59 -9.03 -0.24
C PHE A 39 -16.48 -8.60 0.95
N ARG A 40 -16.35 -7.34 1.39
CA ARG A 40 -17.16 -6.81 2.49
C ARG A 40 -18.65 -6.75 2.15
N ASN A 41 -19.01 -6.48 0.90
CA ASN A 41 -20.41 -6.46 0.47
C ASN A 41 -20.97 -7.88 0.44
N GLY A 42 -20.25 -8.84 -0.15
CA GLY A 42 -20.68 -10.24 -0.20
C GLY A 42 -20.86 -10.87 1.19
N VAL A 43 -20.03 -10.50 2.17
CA VAL A 43 -20.15 -10.96 3.57
C VAL A 43 -21.29 -10.27 4.34
N LYS A 44 -21.80 -9.14 3.86
CA LYS A 44 -22.89 -8.39 4.52
C LYS A 44 -24.28 -8.74 4.00
N ASP A 45 -24.35 -9.31 2.80
CA ASP A 45 -25.60 -9.72 2.18
C ASP A 45 -26.02 -11.16 2.59
N ASP A 46 -25.25 -11.79 3.49
CA ASP A 46 -25.59 -12.96 4.32
C ASP A 46 -25.74 -12.55 5.80
#